data_AF-A0A9K3PRU1-F1
#
_entry.id   AF-A0A9K3PRU1-F1
#
_cell.length_a   1.000
_cell.length_b   1.000
_cell.length_c   1.000
_cell.angle_alpha   90.00
_cell.angle_beta   90.00
_cell.angle_gamma   90.00
#
_symmetry.space_group_name_H-M   'P 1'
#
loop_
_entity.id
_entity.type
_entity.pdbx_description
1 polymer ?
#
loop_
_entity_poly.entity_id
_entity_poly.type
_entity_poly.pdbx_seq_one_letter_code
_entity_poly.pdbx_strand_id
1 'polypeptide(L)'
;MSAAAARRRKQLMARKKQQEEAAASGKDALDPVSAQLQKLLVEEPEALADEATAYEALQLAQSQVRKKVHAGEFAEAVELACSASLTILQQGRVSVASQLMTLLANVLRETHTEETTDLIEKLKGLHTAQFKAMEGKTGPEALRLNRLERDWLRRCVQWSSELGPTRFGNTQLQELLAQHSWNLSKQVESEGVDEAADNDEEEGDEVMELKCDAVTHMALAEKPLLILEWLKTLPAPTAEETKAGHSCLPADRDALLTRSVLCFVAIENMRDATILVRGYLDQVEERDSKELTKSYTSKEDGKAPSHVIFCCMLLRVCEKDPRTGPLFSWLLRSFKRELDGLYKVPIVQSYTTKIGKIYFNIQPPPSMINMLENMMGMMGGTGGAGGINPAMMQAMMQNM
;
A
#
# COMPACT_ATOMS: atom_id res chain seq x y z
N MET A 1 -12.52 -46.43 31.10
CA MET A 1 -12.74 -45.24 30.25
C MET A 1 -12.41 -43.99 31.06
N SER A 2 -11.55 -43.11 30.55
CA SER A 2 -11.18 -41.86 31.23
C SER A 2 -12.40 -40.95 31.43
N ALA A 3 -12.46 -40.22 32.55
CA ALA A 3 -13.50 -39.24 32.84
C ALA A 3 -13.65 -38.18 31.72
N ALA A 4 -12.57 -37.88 30.99
CA ALA A 4 -12.59 -37.00 29.83
C ALA A 4 -13.36 -37.60 28.63
N ALA A 5 -13.24 -38.91 28.40
CA ALA A 5 -13.95 -39.61 27.34
C ALA A 5 -15.47 -39.69 27.63
N ALA A 6 -15.84 -39.85 28.91
CA ALA A 6 -17.23 -39.83 29.33
C ALA A 6 -17.88 -38.44 29.16
N ARG A 7 -17.16 -37.35 29.48
CA ARG A 7 -17.63 -35.97 29.26
C ARG A 7 -17.80 -35.66 27.78
N ARG A 8 -16.85 -36.04 26.92
CA ARG A 8 -16.98 -35.89 25.45
C ARG A 8 -18.17 -36.64 24.89
N ARG A 9 -18.42 -37.88 25.32
CA ARG A 9 -19.61 -38.64 24.90
C ARG A 9 -20.91 -37.99 25.37
N LYS A 10 -20.95 -37.47 26.59
CA LYS A 10 -22.12 -36.75 27.12
C LYS A 10 -22.40 -35.46 26.35
N GLN A 11 -21.36 -34.69 26.00
CA GLN A 11 -21.48 -33.49 25.17
C GLN A 11 -21.93 -33.81 23.75
N LEU A 12 -21.37 -34.87 23.12
CA LEU A 12 -21.79 -35.30 21.79
C LEU A 12 -23.24 -35.78 21.76
N MET A 13 -23.70 -36.50 22.78
CA MET A 13 -25.09 -36.94 22.86
C MET A 13 -26.06 -35.79 23.14
N ALA A 14 -25.69 -34.81 23.99
CA ALA A 14 -26.51 -33.62 24.21
C ALA A 14 -26.64 -32.78 22.93
N ARG A 15 -25.54 -32.63 22.18
CA ARG A 15 -25.51 -31.90 20.90
C ARG A 15 -26.32 -32.62 19.81
N LYS A 16 -26.25 -33.96 19.77
CA LYS A 16 -27.07 -34.78 18.86
C LYS A 16 -28.57 -34.66 19.19
N LYS A 17 -28.93 -34.69 20.48
CA LYS A 17 -30.31 -34.53 20.93
C LYS A 17 -30.88 -33.16 20.58
N GLN A 18 -30.09 -32.09 20.77
CA GLN A 18 -30.49 -30.74 20.34
C GLN A 18 -30.65 -30.63 18.82
N GLN A 19 -29.79 -31.30 18.03
CA GLN A 19 -29.95 -31.37 16.58
C GLN A 19 -31.20 -32.14 16.14
N GLU A 20 -31.54 -33.23 16.81
CA GLU A 20 -32.73 -34.03 16.53
C GLU A 20 -34.02 -33.29 16.92
N GLU A 21 -34.03 -32.57 18.04
CA GLU A 21 -35.15 -31.73 18.48
C GLU A 21 -35.35 -30.50 17.57
N ALA A 22 -34.25 -29.91 17.09
CA ALA A 22 -34.25 -28.82 16.12
C ALA A 22 -34.83 -29.25 14.76
N ALA A 23 -34.38 -30.40 14.24
CA ALA A 23 -34.87 -30.97 12.98
C ALA A 23 -36.36 -31.36 13.04
N ALA A 24 -36.88 -31.76 14.20
CA ALA A 24 -38.29 -32.10 14.40
C ALA A 24 -39.23 -30.88 14.41
N SER A 25 -38.71 -29.67 14.57
CA SER A 25 -39.53 -28.45 14.75
C SER A 25 -39.92 -27.74 13.45
N GLY A 26 -39.45 -28.19 12.29
CA GLY A 26 -39.85 -27.65 10.97
C GLY A 26 -39.48 -26.18 10.70
N LYS A 27 -38.83 -25.51 11.65
CA LYS A 27 -38.06 -24.28 11.39
C LYS A 27 -36.69 -24.73 10.89
N ASP A 28 -36.14 -24.01 9.92
CA ASP A 28 -34.71 -24.06 9.60
C ASP A 28 -33.92 -23.69 10.87
N ALA A 29 -33.72 -24.68 11.74
CA ALA A 29 -33.14 -24.47 13.03
C ALA A 29 -31.65 -24.34 12.82
N LEU A 30 -31.22 -23.08 12.73
CA LEU A 30 -29.83 -22.67 12.76
C LEU A 30 -29.08 -23.50 13.80
N ASP A 31 -27.90 -23.99 13.44
CA ASP A 31 -27.09 -24.73 14.40
C ASP A 31 -26.79 -23.85 15.63
N PRO A 32 -26.55 -24.43 16.82
CA PRO A 32 -26.45 -23.67 18.07
C PRO A 32 -25.44 -22.50 18.03
N VAL A 33 -24.38 -22.62 17.24
CA VAL A 33 -23.36 -21.56 17.07
C VAL A 33 -23.94 -20.42 16.23
N SER A 34 -24.64 -20.74 15.14
CA SER A 34 -25.32 -19.76 14.30
C SER A 34 -26.43 -19.02 15.05
N ALA A 35 -27.21 -19.73 15.88
CA ALA A 35 -28.26 -19.13 16.70
C ALA A 35 -27.68 -18.17 17.76
N GLN A 36 -26.62 -18.58 18.46
CA GLN A 36 -25.93 -17.70 19.43
C GLN A 36 -25.32 -16.47 18.74
N LEU A 37 -24.72 -16.64 17.57
CA LEU A 37 -24.17 -15.52 16.81
C LEU A 37 -25.28 -14.54 16.36
N GLN A 38 -26.42 -15.07 15.87
CA GLN A 38 -27.56 -14.23 15.49
C GLN A 38 -28.12 -13.47 16.69
N LYS A 39 -28.21 -14.11 17.86
CA LYS A 39 -28.62 -13.44 19.11
C LYS A 39 -27.71 -12.24 19.40
N LEU A 40 -26.39 -12.45 19.37
CA LEU A 40 -25.41 -11.41 19.69
C LEU A 40 -25.32 -10.29 18.65
N LEU A 41 -25.54 -10.57 17.36
CA LEU A 41 -25.40 -9.58 16.29
C LEU A 41 -26.71 -8.86 15.94
N VAL A 42 -27.86 -9.49 16.16
CA VAL A 42 -29.16 -8.99 15.66
C VAL A 42 -30.14 -8.72 16.80
N GLU A 43 -30.26 -9.63 17.77
CA GLU A 43 -31.29 -9.53 18.82
C GLU A 43 -30.83 -8.67 20.01
N GLU A 44 -29.56 -8.79 20.41
CA GLU A 44 -28.98 -8.13 21.57
C GLU A 44 -27.61 -7.49 21.24
N PRO A 45 -27.50 -6.62 20.23
CA PRO A 45 -26.23 -6.04 19.79
C PRO A 45 -25.56 -5.17 20.87
N GLU A 46 -26.32 -4.55 21.75
CA GLU A 46 -25.82 -3.81 22.91
C GLU A 46 -24.99 -4.67 23.89
N ALA A 47 -25.17 -6.01 23.89
CA ALA A 47 -24.34 -6.89 24.71
C ALA A 47 -22.87 -6.89 24.27
N LEU A 48 -22.59 -6.56 23.00
CA LEU A 48 -21.22 -6.40 22.48
C LEU A 48 -20.50 -5.16 23.06
N ALA A 49 -21.20 -4.30 23.79
CA ALA A 49 -20.58 -3.27 24.59
C ALA A 49 -19.74 -3.86 25.74
N ASP A 50 -19.84 -5.15 26.05
CA ASP A 50 -18.89 -5.89 26.88
C ASP A 50 -17.77 -6.54 26.03
N GLU A 51 -16.53 -6.46 26.51
CA GLU A 51 -15.37 -6.94 25.74
C GLU A 51 -15.36 -8.46 25.60
N ALA A 52 -15.68 -9.21 26.66
CA ALA A 52 -15.71 -10.67 26.60
C ALA A 52 -16.79 -11.16 25.62
N THR A 53 -17.96 -10.50 25.63
CA THR A 53 -19.06 -10.78 24.72
C THR A 53 -18.70 -10.44 23.26
N ALA A 54 -17.99 -9.33 23.02
CA ALA A 54 -17.49 -8.99 21.69
C ALA A 54 -16.48 -10.02 21.17
N TYR A 55 -15.58 -10.53 22.03
CA TYR A 55 -14.66 -11.61 21.66
C TYR A 55 -15.38 -12.93 21.40
N GLU A 56 -16.42 -13.26 22.15
CA GLU A 56 -17.26 -14.43 21.87
C GLU A 56 -17.88 -14.31 20.48
N ALA A 57 -18.52 -13.17 20.17
CA ALA A 57 -19.10 -12.91 18.86
C ALA A 57 -18.06 -13.02 17.73
N LEU A 58 -16.84 -12.51 17.93
CA LEU A 58 -15.73 -12.67 16.98
C LEU A 58 -15.42 -14.15 16.72
N GLN A 59 -15.24 -14.96 17.77
CA GLN A 59 -14.89 -16.38 17.61
C GLN A 59 -15.99 -17.16 16.90
N LEU A 60 -17.26 -16.89 17.25
CA LEU A 60 -18.42 -17.49 16.60
C LEU A 60 -18.50 -17.07 15.12
N ALA A 61 -18.31 -15.79 14.81
CA ALA A 61 -18.30 -15.26 13.45
C ALA A 61 -17.18 -15.88 12.62
N GLN A 62 -15.94 -15.90 13.13
CA GLN A 62 -14.80 -16.52 12.44
C GLN A 62 -15.06 -18.00 12.12
N SER A 63 -15.61 -18.74 13.09
CA SER A 63 -15.94 -20.16 12.90
C SER A 63 -17.01 -20.35 11.81
N GLN A 64 -18.06 -19.54 11.81
CA GLN A 64 -19.14 -19.63 10.82
C GLN A 64 -18.69 -19.19 9.43
N VAL A 65 -17.92 -18.10 9.31
CA VAL A 65 -17.31 -17.66 8.04
C VAL A 65 -16.47 -18.79 7.46
N ARG A 66 -15.60 -19.42 8.26
CA ARG A 66 -14.78 -20.54 7.79
C ARG A 66 -15.63 -21.74 7.39
N LYS A 67 -16.65 -22.09 8.16
CA LYS A 67 -17.59 -23.17 7.81
C LYS A 67 -18.25 -22.92 6.46
N LYS A 68 -18.71 -21.69 6.19
CA LYS A 68 -19.32 -21.29 4.92
C LYS A 68 -18.33 -21.35 3.76
N VAL A 69 -17.10 -20.89 3.95
CA VAL A 69 -16.03 -21.04 2.96
C VAL A 69 -15.80 -22.52 2.62
N HIS A 70 -15.71 -23.41 3.62
CA HIS A 70 -15.51 -24.84 3.38
C HIS A 70 -16.72 -25.51 2.68
N ALA A 71 -17.92 -24.95 2.87
CA ALA A 71 -19.13 -25.40 2.20
C ALA A 71 -19.29 -24.86 0.76
N GLY A 72 -18.40 -23.96 0.31
CA GLY A 72 -18.53 -23.27 -0.98
C GLY A 72 -19.55 -22.12 -0.99
N GLU A 73 -20.09 -21.75 0.16
CA GLU A 73 -21.05 -20.66 0.34
C GLU A 73 -20.32 -19.30 0.46
N PHE A 74 -19.50 -18.94 -0.54
CA PHE A 74 -18.59 -17.80 -0.46
C PHE A 74 -19.31 -16.46 -0.27
N ALA A 75 -20.39 -16.22 -1.01
CA ALA A 75 -21.18 -15.00 -0.90
C ALA A 75 -21.73 -14.80 0.53
N GLU A 76 -22.22 -15.87 1.15
CA GLU A 76 -22.73 -15.84 2.52
C GLU A 76 -21.61 -15.69 3.56
N ALA A 77 -20.43 -16.27 3.29
CA ALA A 77 -19.26 -16.08 4.15
C ALA A 77 -18.80 -14.62 4.16
N VAL A 78 -18.76 -13.98 2.99
CA VAL A 78 -18.42 -12.56 2.82
C VAL A 78 -19.48 -11.68 3.49
N GLU A 79 -20.77 -11.97 3.27
CA GLU A 79 -21.87 -11.22 3.88
C GLU A 79 -21.83 -11.28 5.40
N LEU A 80 -21.61 -12.47 5.96
CA LEU A 80 -21.49 -12.65 7.40
C LEU A 80 -20.31 -11.88 7.97
N ALA A 81 -19.14 -11.93 7.32
CA ALA A 81 -17.97 -11.20 7.78
C ALA A 81 -18.20 -9.67 7.74
N CYS A 82 -18.80 -9.14 6.67
CA CYS A 82 -19.15 -7.72 6.55
C CYS A 82 -20.15 -7.28 7.64
N SER A 83 -21.29 -7.95 7.75
CA SER A 83 -22.36 -7.59 8.69
C SER A 83 -21.94 -7.71 10.15
N ALA A 84 -21.20 -8.76 10.51
CA ALA A 84 -20.66 -8.94 11.85
C ALA A 84 -19.62 -7.87 12.19
N SER A 85 -18.67 -7.57 11.28
CA SER A 85 -17.70 -6.48 11.49
C SER A 85 -18.40 -5.14 11.69
N LEU A 86 -19.40 -4.82 10.87
CA LEU A 86 -20.14 -3.58 10.98
C LEU A 86 -20.85 -3.44 12.33
N THR A 87 -21.52 -4.51 12.78
CA THR A 87 -22.24 -4.53 14.06
C THR A 87 -21.27 -4.32 15.23
N ILE A 88 -20.12 -5.00 15.22
CA ILE A 88 -19.10 -4.85 16.27
C ILE A 88 -18.52 -3.43 16.27
N LEU A 89 -18.29 -2.82 15.10
CA LEU A 89 -17.85 -1.43 14.98
C LEU A 89 -18.87 -0.43 15.55
N GLN A 90 -20.15 -0.64 15.29
CA GLN A 90 -21.23 0.22 15.81
C GLN A 90 -21.29 0.24 17.33
N GLN A 91 -20.76 -0.80 17.99
CA GLN A 91 -20.64 -0.89 19.45
C GLN A 91 -19.29 -0.37 19.98
N GLY A 92 -18.48 0.26 19.12
CA GLY A 92 -17.20 0.88 19.48
C GLY A 92 -16.03 -0.10 19.66
N ARG A 93 -16.23 -1.39 19.37
CA ARG A 93 -15.25 -2.48 19.58
C ARG A 93 -14.29 -2.64 18.40
N VAL A 94 -13.54 -1.57 18.11
CA VAL A 94 -12.65 -1.46 16.94
C VAL A 94 -11.62 -2.59 16.87
N SER A 95 -10.88 -2.87 17.95
CA SER A 95 -9.85 -3.93 17.98
C SER A 95 -10.39 -5.31 17.59
N VAL A 96 -11.61 -5.63 18.05
CA VAL A 96 -12.28 -6.90 17.76
C VAL A 96 -12.75 -6.93 16.30
N ALA A 97 -13.36 -5.85 15.83
CA ALA A 97 -13.82 -5.74 14.44
C ALA A 97 -12.67 -5.81 13.43
N SER A 98 -11.53 -5.19 13.70
CA SER A 98 -10.37 -5.18 12.79
C SER A 98 -9.82 -6.59 12.52
N GLN A 99 -9.93 -7.51 13.49
CA GLN A 99 -9.57 -8.92 13.28
C GLN A 99 -10.50 -9.61 12.29
N LEU A 100 -11.80 -9.34 12.38
CA LEU A 100 -12.79 -9.89 11.45
C LEU A 100 -12.71 -9.24 10.06
N MET A 101 -12.41 -7.94 9.99
CA MET A 101 -12.14 -7.22 8.73
C MET A 101 -10.89 -7.77 8.03
N THR A 102 -9.84 -8.08 8.78
CA THR A 102 -8.65 -8.75 8.24
C THR A 102 -8.99 -10.14 7.71
N LEU A 103 -9.82 -10.92 8.43
CA LEU A 103 -10.33 -12.20 7.92
C LEU A 103 -11.13 -12.01 6.63
N LEU A 104 -12.02 -11.02 6.56
CA LEU A 104 -12.79 -10.69 5.36
C LEU A 104 -11.89 -10.48 4.15
N ALA A 105 -10.86 -9.63 4.26
CA ALA A 105 -9.94 -9.38 3.15
C ALA A 105 -9.19 -10.65 2.69
N ASN A 106 -8.86 -11.55 3.62
CA ASN A 106 -8.25 -12.84 3.28
C ASN A 106 -9.25 -13.78 2.59
N VAL A 107 -10.50 -13.83 3.07
CA VAL A 107 -11.58 -14.65 2.48
C VAL A 107 -11.85 -14.20 1.05
N LEU A 108 -11.92 -12.89 0.79
CA LEU A 108 -12.12 -12.35 -0.56
C LEU A 108 -11.07 -12.87 -1.56
N ARG A 109 -9.80 -12.93 -1.15
CA ARG A 109 -8.70 -13.45 -1.99
C ARG A 109 -8.72 -14.97 -2.11
N GLU A 110 -8.87 -15.69 -0.99
CA GLU A 110 -8.88 -17.17 -0.94
C GLU A 110 -10.02 -17.77 -1.77
N THR A 111 -11.17 -17.11 -1.77
CA THR A 111 -12.37 -17.56 -2.51
C THR A 111 -12.43 -17.03 -3.94
N HIS A 112 -11.42 -16.26 -4.37
CA HIS A 112 -11.43 -15.56 -5.65
C HIS A 112 -12.72 -14.75 -5.89
N THR A 113 -13.22 -14.09 -4.85
CA THR A 113 -14.44 -13.28 -4.95
C THR A 113 -14.17 -12.08 -5.87
N GLU A 114 -14.96 -11.99 -6.94
CA GLU A 114 -14.89 -10.87 -7.89
C GLU A 114 -15.28 -9.54 -7.24
N GLU A 115 -14.64 -8.47 -7.70
CA GLU A 115 -15.00 -7.13 -7.30
C GLU A 115 -16.39 -6.75 -7.85
N THR A 116 -17.30 -6.33 -6.96
CA THR A 116 -18.61 -5.80 -7.34
C THR A 116 -18.84 -4.45 -6.67
N THR A 117 -19.67 -3.59 -7.28
CA THR A 117 -20.00 -2.28 -6.71
C THR A 117 -20.58 -2.39 -5.30
N ASP A 118 -21.47 -3.36 -5.07
CA ASP A 118 -22.07 -3.60 -3.75
C ASP A 118 -21.02 -3.97 -2.69
N LEU A 119 -20.02 -4.78 -3.06
CA LEU A 119 -18.95 -5.14 -2.16
C LEU A 119 -18.03 -3.94 -1.86
N ILE A 120 -17.73 -3.10 -2.84
CA ILE A 120 -17.00 -1.85 -2.62
C ILE A 120 -17.76 -0.93 -1.66
N GLU A 121 -19.07 -0.77 -1.81
CA GLU A 121 -19.89 0.02 -0.89
C GLU A 121 -19.91 -0.57 0.53
N LYS A 122 -19.92 -1.90 0.67
CA LYS A 122 -19.79 -2.56 1.99
C LYS A 122 -18.45 -2.28 2.65
N LEU A 123 -17.34 -2.37 1.91
CA LEU A 123 -16.01 -2.05 2.45
C LEU A 123 -15.91 -0.57 2.85
N LYS A 124 -16.45 0.35 2.04
CA LYS A 124 -16.56 1.78 2.41
C LYS A 124 -17.41 1.99 3.67
N GLY A 125 -18.49 1.23 3.81
CA GLY A 125 -19.33 1.24 4.99
C GLY A 125 -18.57 0.83 6.25
N LEU A 126 -17.73 -0.21 6.16
CA LEU A 126 -16.85 -0.64 7.26
C LEU A 126 -15.84 0.44 7.64
N HIS A 127 -15.16 1.03 6.65
CA HIS A 127 -14.23 2.14 6.89
C HIS A 127 -14.93 3.32 7.60
N THR A 128 -16.12 3.70 7.13
CA THR A 128 -16.91 4.79 7.72
C THR A 128 -17.32 4.47 9.16
N ALA A 129 -17.71 3.22 9.43
CA ALA A 129 -18.07 2.78 10.77
C ALA A 129 -16.84 2.76 11.70
N GLN A 130 -15.67 2.36 11.20
CA GLN A 130 -14.43 2.41 11.94
C GLN A 130 -14.01 3.84 12.28
N PHE A 131 -14.10 4.75 11.31
CA PHE A 131 -13.82 6.18 11.54
C PHE A 131 -14.70 6.76 12.64
N LYS A 132 -16.01 6.49 12.60
CA LYS A 132 -16.96 6.90 13.65
C LYS A 132 -16.64 6.27 15.01
N ALA A 133 -16.30 4.99 15.04
CA ALA A 133 -15.94 4.28 16.27
C ALA A 133 -14.60 4.74 16.86
N MET A 134 -13.78 5.46 16.09
CA MET A 134 -12.51 6.06 16.49
C MET A 134 -12.62 7.54 16.87
N GLU A 135 -13.79 8.17 16.69
CA GLU A 135 -13.99 9.59 16.98
C GLU A 135 -13.70 9.89 18.46
N GLY A 136 -12.84 10.89 18.71
CA GLY A 136 -12.41 11.28 20.05
C GLY A 136 -11.41 10.35 20.74
N LYS A 137 -10.97 9.25 20.10
CA LYS A 137 -9.91 8.39 20.63
C LYS A 137 -8.54 8.93 20.25
N THR A 138 -7.65 9.03 21.23
CA THR A 138 -6.26 9.50 21.07
C THR A 138 -5.29 8.59 21.83
N GLY A 139 -4.00 8.73 21.55
CA GLY A 139 -2.93 8.04 22.25
C GLY A 139 -2.51 6.71 21.58
N PRO A 140 -1.59 5.95 22.22
CA PRO A 140 -0.91 4.83 21.59
C PRO A 140 -1.84 3.72 21.06
N GLU A 141 -2.93 3.45 21.78
CA GLU A 141 -3.93 2.47 21.33
C GLU A 141 -4.70 2.97 20.11
N ALA A 142 -5.00 4.27 20.03
CA ALA A 142 -5.68 4.85 18.87
C ALA A 142 -4.77 4.77 17.62
N LEU A 143 -3.48 5.11 17.77
CA LEU A 143 -2.48 4.94 16.70
C LEU A 143 -2.38 3.49 16.26
N ARG A 144 -2.30 2.53 17.20
CA ARG A 144 -2.26 1.09 16.88
C ARG A 144 -3.48 0.65 16.06
N LEU A 145 -4.67 1.09 16.44
CA LEU A 145 -5.91 0.76 15.73
C LEU A 145 -5.98 1.41 14.33
N ASN A 146 -5.49 2.65 14.18
CA ASN A 146 -5.40 3.29 12.87
C ASN A 146 -4.36 2.62 11.96
N ARG A 147 -3.25 2.09 12.50
CA ARG A 147 -2.31 1.25 11.72
C ARG A 147 -2.98 -0.04 11.24
N LEU A 148 -3.79 -0.70 12.06
CA LEU A 148 -4.56 -1.88 11.65
C LEU A 148 -5.54 -1.58 10.51
N GLU A 149 -6.22 -0.43 10.56
CA GLU A 149 -7.11 0.01 9.48
C GLU A 149 -6.35 0.23 8.17
N ARG A 150 -5.21 0.93 8.23
CA ARG A 150 -4.34 1.15 7.07
C ARG A 150 -3.95 -0.18 6.42
N ASP A 151 -3.54 -1.15 7.24
CA ASP A 151 -3.11 -2.45 6.76
C ASP A 151 -4.27 -3.27 6.20
N TRP A 152 -5.49 -3.11 6.73
CA TRP A 152 -6.70 -3.70 6.15
C TRP A 152 -7.06 -3.07 4.80
N LEU A 153 -7.05 -1.74 4.69
CA LEU A 153 -7.28 -1.02 3.44
C LEU A 153 -6.26 -1.42 2.37
N ARG A 154 -4.99 -1.59 2.73
CA ARG A 154 -3.93 -2.09 1.83
C ARG A 154 -4.28 -3.49 1.28
N ARG A 155 -4.80 -4.39 2.12
CA ARG A 155 -5.26 -5.72 1.69
C ARG A 155 -6.47 -5.64 0.76
N CYS A 156 -7.40 -4.71 1.01
CA CYS A 156 -8.55 -4.48 0.14
C CYS A 156 -8.12 -3.94 -1.23
N VAL A 157 -7.20 -2.97 -1.27
CA VAL A 157 -6.60 -2.47 -2.51
C VAL A 157 -5.89 -3.60 -3.25
N GLN A 158 -5.09 -4.42 -2.56
CA GLN A 158 -4.43 -5.57 -3.17
C GLN A 158 -5.44 -6.55 -3.79
N TRP A 159 -6.47 -6.94 -3.02
CA TRP A 159 -7.55 -7.79 -3.53
C TRP A 159 -8.20 -7.20 -4.79
N SER A 160 -8.58 -5.93 -4.76
CA SER A 160 -9.17 -5.24 -5.91
C SER A 160 -8.23 -5.14 -7.12
N SER A 161 -6.92 -5.10 -6.90
CA SER A 161 -5.93 -5.08 -8.00
C SER A 161 -5.73 -6.45 -8.64
N GLU A 162 -5.92 -7.52 -7.85
CA GLU A 162 -5.74 -8.91 -8.29
C GLU A 162 -7.00 -9.45 -8.97
N LEU A 163 -8.19 -9.09 -8.48
CA LEU A 163 -9.49 -9.67 -8.87
C LEU A 163 -10.50 -8.64 -9.38
N GLY A 164 -10.13 -7.36 -9.45
CA GLY A 164 -10.98 -6.29 -9.95
C GLY A 164 -10.64 -5.85 -11.37
N PRO A 165 -11.46 -4.96 -11.95
CA PRO A 165 -11.29 -4.50 -13.33
C PRO A 165 -10.13 -3.50 -13.50
N THR A 166 -9.65 -2.91 -12.40
CA THR A 166 -8.62 -1.86 -12.43
C THR A 166 -7.26 -2.43 -12.07
N ARG A 167 -6.27 -2.26 -12.95
CA ARG A 167 -4.91 -2.82 -12.80
C ARG A 167 -4.24 -2.51 -11.46
N PHE A 168 -4.49 -1.33 -10.90
CA PHE A 168 -3.89 -0.90 -9.65
C PHE A 168 -4.90 -0.94 -8.49
N GLY A 169 -6.00 -1.66 -8.62
CA GLY A 169 -7.06 -1.70 -7.63
C GLY A 169 -8.08 -0.58 -7.78
N ASN A 170 -9.22 -0.75 -7.11
CA ASN A 170 -10.36 0.14 -7.21
C ASN A 170 -10.00 1.56 -6.76
N THR A 171 -10.33 2.57 -7.57
CA THR A 171 -9.96 3.97 -7.30
C THR A 171 -10.57 4.53 -6.02
N GLN A 172 -11.74 4.04 -5.59
CA GLN A 172 -12.35 4.46 -4.33
C GLN A 172 -11.62 3.88 -3.12
N LEU A 173 -11.18 2.61 -3.19
CA LEU A 173 -10.37 2.01 -2.13
C LEU A 173 -8.98 2.67 -2.05
N GLN A 174 -8.42 3.04 -3.21
CA GLN A 174 -7.17 3.80 -3.27
C GLN A 174 -7.31 5.17 -2.58
N GLU A 175 -8.41 5.88 -2.85
CA GLU A 175 -8.72 7.16 -2.21
C GLU A 175 -8.85 7.02 -0.69
N LEU A 176 -9.55 5.99 -0.19
CA LEU A 176 -9.68 5.73 1.24
C LEU A 176 -8.32 5.45 1.91
N LEU A 177 -7.51 4.56 1.32
CA LEU A 177 -6.18 4.24 1.85
C LEU A 177 -5.28 5.48 1.87
N ALA A 178 -5.37 6.31 0.84
CA ALA A 178 -4.59 7.52 0.73
C ALA A 178 -4.95 8.54 1.82
N GLN A 179 -6.25 8.83 1.99
CA GLN A 179 -6.74 9.74 3.02
C GLN A 179 -6.41 9.24 4.41
N HIS A 180 -6.61 7.95 4.67
CA HIS A 180 -6.30 7.34 5.95
C HIS A 180 -4.80 7.43 6.28
N SER A 181 -3.93 7.14 5.31
CA SER A 181 -2.47 7.25 5.49
C SER A 181 -2.03 8.70 5.77
N TRP A 182 -2.61 9.68 5.08
CA TRP A 182 -2.32 11.10 5.32
C TRP A 182 -2.78 11.58 6.70
N ASN A 183 -3.96 11.13 7.15
CA ASN A 183 -4.47 11.46 8.47
C ASN A 183 -3.63 10.79 9.56
N LEU A 184 -3.22 9.54 9.35
CA LEU A 184 -2.35 8.83 10.27
C LEU A 184 -0.98 9.49 10.38
N SER A 185 -0.39 9.99 9.29
CA SER A 185 0.90 10.70 9.36
C SER A 185 0.81 11.93 10.27
N LYS A 186 -0.29 12.70 10.17
CA LYS A 186 -0.53 13.86 11.05
C LYS A 186 -0.74 13.47 12.50
N GLN A 187 -1.41 12.34 12.75
CA GLN A 187 -1.62 11.85 14.11
C GLN A 187 -0.28 11.45 14.75
N VAL A 188 0.55 10.68 14.03
CA VAL A 188 1.90 10.30 14.48
C VAL A 188 2.73 11.55 14.79
N GLU A 189 2.78 12.53 13.87
CA GLU A 189 3.47 13.81 14.09
C GLU A 189 2.95 14.57 15.33
N SER A 190 1.64 14.55 15.58
CA SER A 190 1.02 15.32 16.66
C SER A 190 1.11 14.67 18.04
N GLU A 191 1.12 13.34 18.09
CA GLU A 191 1.12 12.60 19.34
C GLU A 191 2.52 12.43 19.93
N GLY A 192 3.59 12.69 19.14
CA GLY A 192 5.00 12.71 19.57
C GLY A 192 5.35 11.50 20.43
N VAL A 193 5.85 10.42 19.83
CA VAL A 193 5.97 9.18 20.59
C VAL A 193 7.08 9.27 21.63
N ASP A 194 6.72 9.07 22.91
CA ASP A 194 7.56 8.99 24.12
C ASP A 194 9.06 9.27 23.89
N GLU A 195 9.55 10.42 24.39
CA GLU A 195 10.98 10.82 24.51
C GLU A 195 11.88 9.77 25.23
N ALA A 196 11.32 8.63 25.64
CA ALA A 196 12.01 7.50 26.25
C ALA A 196 12.52 6.45 25.23
N ALA A 197 12.19 6.57 23.95
CA ALA A 197 12.78 5.77 22.88
C ALA A 197 13.85 6.60 22.16
N ASP A 198 15.13 6.26 22.37
CA ASP A 198 16.36 6.84 21.80
C ASP A 198 16.46 6.68 20.24
N ASN A 199 15.35 6.73 19.52
CA ASN A 199 15.17 6.27 18.13
C ASN A 199 14.50 7.31 17.21
N ASP A 200 14.88 8.60 17.33
CA ASP A 200 14.39 9.71 16.48
C ASP A 200 14.48 9.42 14.96
N GLU A 201 15.41 8.56 14.52
CA GLU A 201 15.56 8.17 13.12
C GLU A 201 14.44 7.23 12.62
N GLU A 202 13.83 6.40 13.47
CA GLU A 202 12.76 5.46 13.07
C GLU A 202 11.38 6.16 12.95
N GLU A 203 11.13 7.25 13.70
CA GLU A 203 9.85 7.97 13.67
C GLU A 203 9.71 8.88 12.43
N GLY A 204 10.79 9.61 12.09
CA GLY A 204 10.85 10.38 10.84
C GLY A 204 10.68 9.50 9.60
N ASP A 205 11.13 8.24 9.70
CA ASP A 205 10.96 7.21 8.66
C ASP A 205 9.47 6.83 8.48
N GLU A 206 8.73 6.61 9.57
CA GLU A 206 7.29 6.25 9.51
C GLU A 206 6.42 7.39 8.98
N VAL A 207 6.62 8.62 9.46
CA VAL A 207 5.81 9.77 9.01
C VAL A 207 5.99 9.99 7.51
N MET A 208 7.23 9.96 7.02
CA MET A 208 7.50 10.16 5.61
C MET A 208 7.04 8.96 4.76
N GLU A 209 7.11 7.72 5.29
CA GLU A 209 6.50 6.55 4.67
C GLU A 209 5.00 6.76 4.46
N LEU A 210 4.28 7.17 5.49
CA LEU A 210 2.83 7.39 5.44
C LEU A 210 2.45 8.49 4.44
N LYS A 211 3.17 9.62 4.43
CA LYS A 211 2.96 10.69 3.44
C LYS A 211 3.24 10.21 2.02
N CYS A 212 4.31 9.45 1.81
CA CYS A 212 4.67 8.88 0.51
C CYS A 212 3.61 7.89 0.01
N ASP A 213 3.13 7.02 0.89
CA ASP A 213 2.06 6.08 0.59
C ASP A 213 0.77 6.83 0.25
N ALA A 214 0.41 7.85 1.05
CA ALA A 214 -0.77 8.67 0.83
C ALA A 214 -0.80 9.30 -0.57
N VAL A 215 0.26 10.03 -0.97
CA VAL A 215 0.28 10.67 -2.29
C VAL A 215 0.37 9.67 -3.44
N THR A 216 1.01 8.52 -3.23
CA THR A 216 1.07 7.44 -4.21
C THR A 216 -0.32 6.85 -4.46
N HIS A 217 -1.04 6.50 -3.39
CA HIS A 217 -2.39 5.95 -3.48
C HIS A 217 -3.39 6.99 -4.00
N MET A 218 -3.23 8.27 -3.65
CA MET A 218 -4.08 9.34 -4.20
C MET A 218 -3.83 9.57 -5.70
N ALA A 219 -2.60 9.37 -6.17
CA ALA A 219 -2.29 9.40 -7.60
C ALA A 219 -2.94 8.20 -8.32
N LEU A 220 -2.89 7.01 -7.73
CA LEU A 220 -3.58 5.82 -8.26
C LEU A 220 -5.12 5.94 -8.21
N ALA A 221 -5.65 6.79 -7.33
CA ALA A 221 -7.06 7.15 -7.28
C ALA A 221 -7.48 8.22 -8.33
N GLU A 222 -6.52 8.74 -9.11
CA GLU A 222 -6.75 9.79 -10.12
C GLU A 222 -7.29 11.10 -9.53
N LYS A 223 -6.78 11.51 -8.36
CA LYS A 223 -7.21 12.73 -7.64
C LYS A 223 -6.07 13.73 -7.46
N PRO A 224 -5.52 14.32 -8.55
CA PRO A 224 -4.39 15.26 -8.46
C PRO A 224 -4.71 16.49 -7.61
N LEU A 225 -5.97 16.94 -7.59
CA LEU A 225 -6.38 18.10 -6.80
C LEU A 225 -6.34 17.84 -5.28
N LEU A 226 -6.61 16.62 -4.82
CA LEU A 226 -6.50 16.29 -3.40
C LEU A 226 -5.03 16.24 -2.95
N ILE A 227 -4.13 15.74 -3.80
CA ILE A 227 -2.68 15.84 -3.56
C ILE A 227 -2.29 17.32 -3.44
N LEU A 228 -2.79 18.19 -4.32
CA LEU A 228 -2.51 19.62 -4.26
C LEU A 228 -2.97 20.25 -2.93
N GLU A 229 -4.16 19.92 -2.45
CA GLU A 229 -4.65 20.38 -1.14
C GLU A 229 -3.73 19.93 0.01
N TRP A 230 -3.17 18.72 -0.06
CA TRP A 230 -2.20 18.25 0.92
C TRP A 230 -0.88 19.01 0.85
N LEU A 231 -0.34 19.24 -0.35
CA LEU A 231 0.91 19.98 -0.54
C LEU A 231 0.81 21.42 -0.01
N LYS A 232 -0.36 22.06 -0.09
CA LYS A 232 -0.62 23.39 0.51
C LYS A 232 -0.46 23.41 2.03
N THR A 233 -0.72 22.29 2.70
CA THR A 233 -0.66 22.20 4.17
C THR A 233 0.76 22.03 4.70
N LEU A 234 1.71 21.64 3.85
CA LEU A 234 3.12 21.45 4.23
C LEU A 234 3.85 22.79 4.26
N PRO A 235 4.93 22.94 5.05
CA PRO A 235 5.76 24.15 5.04
C PRO A 235 6.42 24.38 3.66
N ALA A 236 6.73 25.64 3.36
CA ALA A 236 7.51 25.98 2.18
C ALA A 236 8.98 25.53 2.35
N PRO A 237 9.69 25.17 1.27
CA PRO A 237 11.11 24.85 1.35
C PRO A 237 11.91 25.98 1.99
N THR A 238 12.78 25.62 2.92
CA THR A 238 13.67 26.56 3.62
C THR A 238 14.76 27.11 2.71
N ALA A 239 15.46 28.15 3.16
CA ALA A 239 16.61 28.69 2.44
C ALA A 239 17.76 27.68 2.30
N GLU A 240 17.90 26.75 3.25
CA GLU A 240 18.92 25.69 3.20
C GLU A 240 18.57 24.64 2.15
N GLU A 241 17.32 24.16 2.16
CA GLU A 241 16.82 23.18 1.19
C GLU A 241 16.78 23.71 -0.24
N THR A 242 16.64 25.02 -0.42
CA THR A 242 16.68 25.64 -1.75
C THR A 242 18.08 26.09 -2.16
N LYS A 243 19.11 25.96 -1.32
CA LYS A 243 20.46 26.44 -1.62
C LYS A 243 21.11 25.58 -2.71
N ALA A 244 21.71 26.22 -3.71
CA ALA A 244 22.45 25.52 -4.74
C ALA A 244 23.56 24.65 -4.12
N GLY A 245 23.48 23.34 -4.37
CA GLY A 245 24.43 22.36 -3.84
C GLY A 245 24.15 21.88 -2.40
N HIS A 246 22.94 22.14 -1.86
CA HIS A 246 22.51 21.68 -0.53
C HIS A 246 22.74 20.18 -0.31
N SER A 247 23.30 19.81 0.84
CA SER A 247 23.50 18.40 1.24
C SER A 247 22.34 17.84 2.05
N CYS A 248 21.39 18.67 2.45
CA CYS A 248 20.19 18.23 3.17
C CYS A 248 19.23 17.49 2.24
N LEU A 249 18.31 16.74 2.86
CA LEU A 249 17.20 16.10 2.15
C LEU A 249 16.29 17.15 1.51
N PRO A 250 15.53 16.77 0.47
CA PRO A 250 14.51 17.64 -0.10
C PRO A 250 13.41 17.96 0.92
N ALA A 251 12.87 19.18 0.85
CA ALA A 251 11.67 19.53 1.59
C ALA A 251 10.53 18.55 1.27
N ASP A 252 9.77 18.13 2.30
CA ASP A 252 8.64 17.20 2.18
C ASP A 252 7.71 17.56 1.02
N ARG A 253 7.36 18.85 0.91
CA ARG A 253 6.48 19.39 -0.12
C ARG A 253 6.99 19.07 -1.54
N ASP A 254 8.27 19.31 -1.80
CA ASP A 254 8.91 19.09 -3.09
C ASP A 254 9.14 17.60 -3.38
N ALA A 255 9.49 16.83 -2.35
CA ALA A 255 9.65 15.38 -2.43
C ALA A 255 8.33 14.69 -2.80
N LEU A 256 7.24 15.05 -2.13
CA LEU A 256 5.91 14.48 -2.34
C LEU A 256 5.31 14.90 -3.68
N LEU A 257 5.52 16.15 -4.12
CA LEU A 257 5.20 16.57 -5.49
C LEU A 257 5.90 15.67 -6.51
N THR A 258 7.22 15.52 -6.38
CA THR A 258 8.04 14.74 -7.32
C THR A 258 7.60 13.28 -7.38
N ARG A 259 7.36 12.66 -6.22
CA ARG A 259 6.85 11.29 -6.12
C ARG A 259 5.51 11.13 -6.81
N SER A 260 4.57 12.07 -6.59
CA SER A 260 3.24 12.04 -7.19
C SER A 260 3.30 12.14 -8.71
N VAL A 261 4.11 13.07 -9.23
CA VAL A 261 4.30 13.25 -10.68
C VAL A 261 4.94 12.01 -11.30
N LEU A 262 5.98 11.46 -10.68
CA LEU A 262 6.60 10.21 -11.15
C LEU A 262 5.61 9.05 -11.16
N CYS A 263 4.75 8.93 -10.15
CA CYS A 263 3.72 7.89 -10.10
C CYS A 263 2.73 8.06 -11.26
N PHE A 264 2.14 9.25 -11.45
CA PHE A 264 1.21 9.53 -12.55
C PHE A 264 1.81 9.24 -13.93
N VAL A 265 3.04 9.73 -14.19
CA VAL A 265 3.71 9.52 -15.48
C VAL A 265 4.00 8.03 -15.69
N ALA A 266 4.43 7.31 -14.64
CA ALA A 266 4.73 5.88 -14.69
C ALA A 266 3.48 4.99 -14.90
N ILE A 267 2.28 5.48 -14.58
CA ILE A 267 1.01 4.80 -14.88
C ILE A 267 0.32 5.34 -16.15
N GLU A 268 1.04 6.10 -16.97
CA GLU A 268 0.54 6.64 -18.25
C GLU A 268 -0.55 7.72 -18.10
N ASN A 269 -0.67 8.32 -16.91
CA ASN A 269 -1.63 9.38 -16.63
C ASN A 269 -0.97 10.78 -16.71
N MET A 270 -0.60 11.18 -17.92
CA MET A 270 -0.01 12.50 -18.19
C MET A 270 -0.97 13.66 -17.91
N ARG A 271 -2.27 13.44 -18.07
CA ARG A 271 -3.31 14.45 -17.81
C ARG A 271 -3.26 14.93 -16.37
N ASP A 272 -3.31 13.99 -15.43
CA ASP A 272 -3.40 14.32 -14.01
C ASP A 272 -2.04 14.77 -13.45
N ALA A 273 -0.94 14.25 -14.00
CA ALA A 273 0.40 14.78 -13.73
C ALA A 273 0.51 16.27 -14.11
N THR A 274 -0.03 16.64 -15.27
CA THR A 274 -0.04 18.03 -15.75
C THR A 274 -0.93 18.93 -14.91
N ILE A 275 -2.11 18.44 -14.51
CA ILE A 275 -3.00 19.16 -13.59
C ILE A 275 -2.30 19.43 -12.27
N LEU A 276 -1.63 18.43 -11.68
CA LEU A 276 -0.91 18.59 -10.43
C LEU A 276 0.22 19.62 -10.53
N VAL A 277 1.07 19.53 -11.56
CA VAL A 277 2.20 20.48 -11.72
C VAL A 277 1.71 21.90 -11.96
N ARG A 278 0.69 22.11 -12.82
CA ARG A 278 0.12 23.45 -13.03
C ARG A 278 -0.51 23.99 -11.77
N GLY A 279 -1.33 23.19 -11.09
CA GLY A 279 -1.95 23.58 -9.83
C GLY A 279 -0.92 23.92 -8.76
N TYR A 280 0.20 23.20 -8.69
CA TYR A 280 1.31 23.50 -7.79
C TYR A 280 1.94 24.86 -8.10
N LEU A 281 2.26 25.12 -9.38
CA LEU A 281 2.82 26.39 -9.83
C LEU A 281 1.88 27.58 -9.57
N ASP A 282 0.56 27.36 -9.71
CA ASP A 282 -0.43 28.43 -9.58
C ASP A 282 -0.82 28.71 -8.11
N GLN A 283 -0.74 27.72 -7.22
CA GLN A 283 -1.38 27.79 -5.89
C GLN A 283 -0.45 27.49 -4.71
N VAL A 284 0.74 26.93 -4.94
CA VAL A 284 1.64 26.46 -3.86
C VAL A 284 3.04 27.06 -3.98
N GLU A 285 3.57 27.15 -5.19
CA GLU A 285 4.86 27.77 -5.44
C GLU A 285 4.71 29.29 -5.45
N GLU A 286 5.53 29.95 -4.63
CA GLU A 286 5.48 31.41 -4.47
C GLU A 286 6.26 32.14 -5.58
N ARG A 287 7.23 31.45 -6.20
CA ARG A 287 8.05 32.00 -7.27
C ARG A 287 7.37 31.82 -8.62
N ASP A 288 7.44 32.84 -9.47
CA ASP A 288 6.88 32.71 -10.80
C ASP A 288 7.72 31.77 -11.70
N SER A 289 7.14 31.26 -12.80
CA SER A 289 7.82 30.33 -13.70
C SER A 289 9.12 30.89 -14.31
N LYS A 290 9.20 32.21 -14.53
CA LYS A 290 10.41 32.86 -15.06
C LYS A 290 11.49 32.95 -13.99
N GLU A 291 11.13 33.25 -12.76
CA GLU A 291 12.03 33.24 -11.60
C GLU A 291 12.62 31.85 -11.40
N LEU A 292 11.78 30.81 -11.33
CA LEU A 292 12.23 29.43 -11.18
C LEU A 292 13.21 29.02 -12.29
N THR A 293 12.88 29.37 -13.54
CA THR A 293 13.73 29.08 -14.69
C THR A 293 15.06 29.83 -14.60
N LYS A 294 15.03 31.11 -14.19
CA LYS A 294 16.23 31.93 -14.01
C LYS A 294 17.10 31.39 -12.89
N SER A 295 16.55 31.09 -11.72
CA SER A 295 17.26 30.49 -10.59
C SER A 295 17.98 29.21 -11.00
N TYR A 296 17.30 28.31 -11.72
CA TYR A 296 17.91 27.06 -12.18
C TYR A 296 19.00 27.27 -13.24
N THR A 297 18.81 28.19 -14.19
CA THR A 297 19.71 28.37 -15.34
C THR A 297 20.91 29.26 -15.05
N SER A 298 20.71 30.40 -14.37
CA SER A 298 21.79 31.36 -14.07
C SER A 298 22.54 31.03 -12.79
N LYS A 299 21.86 30.41 -11.81
CA LYS A 299 22.40 30.09 -10.46
C LYS A 299 22.96 31.30 -9.70
N GLU A 300 22.65 32.52 -10.17
CA GLU A 300 23.18 33.77 -9.60
C GLU A 300 22.57 34.10 -8.24
N ASP A 301 21.35 33.63 -7.98
CA ASP A 301 20.64 33.80 -6.72
C ASP A 301 21.04 32.75 -5.67
N GLY A 302 21.95 31.83 -6.02
CA GLY A 302 22.40 30.76 -5.15
C GLY A 302 21.31 29.74 -4.80
N LYS A 303 20.19 29.70 -5.55
CA LYS A 303 19.08 28.78 -5.31
C LYS A 303 19.00 27.70 -6.40
N ALA A 304 18.40 26.56 -6.05
CA ALA A 304 18.14 25.44 -6.95
C ALA A 304 16.73 24.89 -6.70
N PRO A 305 15.69 25.37 -7.42
CA PRO A 305 14.33 24.80 -7.35
C PRO A 305 14.25 23.45 -8.08
N SER A 306 15.08 22.49 -7.68
CA SER A 306 15.38 21.31 -8.49
C SER A 306 14.14 20.45 -8.76
N HIS A 307 13.31 20.20 -7.75
CA HIS A 307 12.17 19.28 -7.85
C HIS A 307 11.05 19.78 -8.77
N VAL A 308 10.61 21.03 -8.60
CA VAL A 308 9.56 21.62 -9.46
C VAL A 308 10.04 21.76 -10.91
N ILE A 309 11.30 22.14 -11.12
CA ILE A 309 11.90 22.21 -12.46
C ILE A 309 12.00 20.82 -13.09
N PHE A 310 12.45 19.82 -12.33
CA PHE A 310 12.49 18.44 -12.78
C PHE A 310 11.11 17.96 -13.24
N CYS A 311 10.06 18.19 -12.44
CA CYS A 311 8.69 17.80 -12.78
C CYS A 311 8.23 18.49 -14.08
N CYS A 312 8.45 19.79 -14.22
CA CYS A 312 8.10 20.54 -15.44
C CYS A 312 8.84 20.01 -16.67
N MET A 313 10.15 19.72 -16.54
CA MET A 313 10.97 19.20 -17.64
C MET A 313 10.57 17.76 -18.00
N LEU A 314 10.30 16.91 -17.01
CA LEU A 314 9.86 15.54 -17.21
C LEU A 314 8.60 15.50 -18.06
N LEU A 315 7.58 16.27 -17.70
CA LEU A 315 6.32 16.31 -18.47
C LEU A 315 6.57 16.75 -19.91
N ARG A 316 7.34 17.82 -20.12
CA ARG A 316 7.69 18.30 -21.47
C ARG A 316 8.50 17.29 -22.28
N VAL A 317 9.33 16.47 -21.64
CA VAL A 317 10.13 15.43 -22.31
C VAL A 317 9.24 14.23 -22.65
N CYS A 318 8.29 13.86 -21.79
CA CYS A 318 7.33 12.78 -22.05
C CYS A 318 6.25 13.15 -23.08
N GLU A 319 5.92 14.43 -23.25
CA GLU A 319 5.02 14.93 -24.31
C GLU A 319 5.67 14.90 -25.71
N LYS A 320 6.99 14.74 -25.79
CA LYS A 320 7.73 14.72 -27.06
C LYS A 320 7.79 13.32 -27.68
N ASP A 321 8.33 13.29 -28.90
CA ASP A 321 8.55 12.07 -29.67
C ASP A 321 9.46 11.07 -28.91
N PRO A 322 9.20 9.75 -28.99
CA PRO A 322 10.02 8.71 -28.35
C PRO A 322 11.54 8.81 -28.62
N ARG A 323 11.95 9.44 -29.73
CA ARG A 323 13.36 9.72 -30.07
C ARG A 323 14.05 10.67 -29.09
N THR A 324 13.32 11.33 -28.18
CA THR A 324 13.90 12.17 -27.13
C THR A 324 14.42 11.40 -25.91
N GLY A 325 14.55 10.07 -25.99
CA GLY A 325 15.21 9.25 -24.96
C GLY A 325 16.56 9.78 -24.46
N PRO A 326 17.46 10.35 -25.31
CA PRO A 326 18.68 10.99 -24.84
C PRO A 326 18.43 12.20 -23.91
N LEU A 327 17.37 12.98 -24.15
CA LEU A 327 16.98 14.10 -23.27
C LEU A 327 16.46 13.59 -21.93
N PHE A 328 15.67 12.53 -21.92
CA PHE A 328 15.24 11.88 -20.67
C PHE A 328 16.43 11.35 -19.87
N SER A 329 17.37 10.69 -20.54
CA SER A 329 18.60 10.16 -19.90
C SER A 329 19.47 11.29 -19.33
N TRP A 330 19.57 12.40 -20.05
CA TRP A 330 20.24 13.61 -19.57
C TRP A 330 19.52 14.20 -18.36
N LEU A 331 18.18 14.25 -18.37
CA LEU A 331 17.37 14.76 -17.28
C LEU A 331 17.61 13.95 -16.00
N LEU A 332 17.50 12.63 -16.06
CA LEU A 332 17.76 11.77 -14.89
C LEU A 332 19.18 11.92 -14.35
N ARG A 333 20.18 12.06 -15.23
CA ARG A 333 21.57 12.27 -14.81
C ARG A 333 21.76 13.63 -14.13
N SER A 334 21.12 14.68 -14.66
CA SER A 334 21.27 16.05 -14.18
C SER A 334 20.62 16.27 -12.82
N PHE A 335 19.53 15.53 -12.53
CA PHE A 335 18.81 15.59 -11.26
C PHE A 335 19.10 14.39 -10.34
N LYS A 336 20.14 13.59 -10.64
CA LYS A 336 20.42 12.35 -9.91
C LYS A 336 20.54 12.56 -8.40
N ARG A 337 21.26 13.59 -7.96
CA ARG A 337 21.42 13.90 -6.54
C ARG A 337 20.08 14.11 -5.82
N GLU A 338 19.19 14.85 -6.45
CA GLU A 338 17.88 15.21 -5.91
C GLU A 338 16.96 13.99 -5.86
N LEU A 339 17.00 13.17 -6.91
CA LEU A 339 16.24 11.93 -6.99
C LEU A 339 16.75 10.86 -6.02
N ASP A 340 18.07 10.80 -5.80
CA ASP A 340 18.70 9.91 -4.82
C ASP A 340 18.45 10.39 -3.37
N GLY A 341 18.09 11.66 -3.17
CA GLY A 341 17.68 12.22 -1.87
C GLY A 341 16.22 11.96 -1.52
N LEU A 342 15.41 11.42 -2.44
CA LEU A 342 14.02 11.08 -2.16
C LEU A 342 13.91 9.85 -1.27
N TYR A 343 12.95 9.89 -0.36
CA TYR A 343 12.57 8.76 0.47
C TYR A 343 12.34 7.49 -0.36
N LYS A 344 12.81 6.31 0.09
CA LYS A 344 12.72 5.02 -0.64
C LYS A 344 13.11 5.12 -2.13
N VAL A 345 14.36 5.52 -2.39
CA VAL A 345 14.98 5.63 -3.72
C VAL A 345 14.67 4.47 -4.68
N PRO A 346 14.64 3.18 -4.26
CA PRO A 346 14.31 2.08 -5.18
C PRO A 346 12.93 2.22 -5.85
N ILE A 347 11.94 2.84 -5.18
CA ILE A 347 10.61 3.09 -5.77
C ILE A 347 10.72 4.17 -6.85
N VAL A 348 11.48 5.24 -6.60
CA VAL A 348 11.76 6.31 -7.57
C VAL A 348 12.48 5.75 -8.80
N GLN A 349 13.44 4.85 -8.60
CA GLN A 349 14.14 4.15 -9.68
C GLN A 349 13.18 3.25 -10.48
N SER A 350 12.24 2.58 -9.83
CA SER A 350 11.21 1.79 -10.50
C SER A 350 10.32 2.66 -11.40
N TYR A 351 9.87 3.82 -10.90
CA TYR A 351 9.08 4.77 -11.71
C TYR A 351 9.87 5.29 -12.91
N THR A 352 11.07 5.82 -12.69
CA THR A 352 11.90 6.38 -13.77
C THR A 352 12.28 5.33 -14.81
N THR A 353 12.54 4.08 -14.40
CA THR A 353 12.76 2.95 -15.32
C THR A 353 11.52 2.65 -16.15
N LYS A 354 10.33 2.62 -15.51
CA LYS A 354 9.06 2.38 -16.19
C LYS A 354 8.74 3.49 -17.19
N ILE A 355 8.97 4.76 -16.82
CA ILE A 355 8.84 5.91 -17.71
C ILE A 355 9.78 5.80 -18.91
N GLY A 356 11.06 5.47 -18.67
CA GLY A 356 12.06 5.22 -19.70
C GLY A 356 11.60 4.19 -20.74
N LYS A 357 11.04 3.08 -20.26
CA LYS A 357 10.51 2.00 -21.10
C LYS A 357 9.27 2.44 -21.89
N ILE A 358 8.30 3.07 -21.26
CA ILE A 358 7.00 3.41 -21.86
C ILE A 358 7.15 4.51 -22.91
N TYR A 359 7.79 5.63 -22.57
CA TYR A 359 7.80 6.81 -23.43
C TYR A 359 8.96 6.83 -24.43
N PHE A 360 10.06 6.12 -24.13
CA PHE A 360 11.31 6.23 -24.90
C PHE A 360 11.88 4.88 -25.34
N ASN A 361 11.20 3.76 -25.05
CA ASN A 361 11.65 2.40 -25.35
C ASN A 361 13.08 2.09 -24.83
N ILE A 362 13.47 2.72 -23.72
CA ILE A 362 14.75 2.45 -23.05
C ILE A 362 14.61 1.14 -22.31
N GLN A 363 15.48 0.18 -22.61
CA GLN A 363 15.48 -1.10 -21.92
C GLN A 363 15.95 -0.92 -20.47
N PRO A 364 15.25 -1.53 -19.49
CA PRO A 364 15.67 -1.48 -18.11
C PRO A 364 17.07 -2.13 -17.95
N PRO A 365 17.88 -1.68 -16.99
CA PRO A 365 19.12 -2.35 -16.65
C PRO A 365 18.85 -3.84 -16.34
N PRO A 366 19.75 -4.77 -16.73
CA PRO A 366 19.60 -6.18 -16.37
C PRO A 366 19.49 -6.34 -14.86
N SER A 367 18.63 -7.24 -14.40
CA SER A 367 18.55 -7.57 -12.97
C SER A 367 19.87 -8.20 -12.49
N MET A 368 20.22 -8.05 -11.21
CA MET A 368 21.41 -8.72 -10.64
C MET A 368 21.34 -10.24 -10.78
N ILE A 369 20.14 -10.84 -10.79
CA ILE A 369 19.94 -12.27 -11.05
C ILE A 369 20.33 -12.60 -12.49
N ASN A 370 19.91 -11.80 -13.48
CA ASN A 370 20.32 -11.99 -14.88
C ASN A 370 21.83 -11.77 -15.06
N MET A 371 22.46 -10.88 -14.27
CA MET A 371 23.92 -10.71 -14.29
C MET A 371 24.64 -11.91 -13.67
N LEU A 372 24.15 -12.47 -12.56
CA LEU A 372 24.70 -13.66 -11.91
C LEU A 372 24.53 -14.90 -12.77
N GLU A 373 23.38 -15.07 -13.44
CA GLU A 373 23.13 -16.14 -14.41
C GLU A 373 24.04 -16.01 -15.64
N ASN A 374 24.25 -14.79 -16.16
CA ASN A 374 25.19 -14.55 -17.26
C ASN A 374 26.65 -14.77 -16.85
N MET A 375 27.03 -14.45 -15.60
CA MET A 375 28.36 -14.74 -15.06
C MET A 375 28.58 -16.23 -14.83
N MET A 376 27.59 -16.96 -14.28
CA MET A 376 27.66 -18.41 -14.14
C MET A 376 27.62 -19.10 -15.52
N GLY A 377 26.90 -18.55 -16.50
CA GLY A 377 26.92 -19.01 -17.88
C GLY A 377 28.28 -18.82 -18.55
N MET A 378 28.99 -17.72 -18.27
CA MET A 378 30.36 -17.50 -18.74
C MET A 378 31.42 -18.33 -18.00
N MET A 379 31.24 -18.64 -16.72
CA MET A 379 32.17 -19.52 -15.97
C MET A 379 31.90 -21.01 -16.15
N GLY A 380 30.64 -21.40 -16.41
CA GLY A 380 30.23 -22.79 -16.67
C GLY A 380 30.30 -23.18 -18.15
N GLY A 381 30.46 -22.20 -19.05
CA GLY A 381 30.62 -22.38 -20.48
C GLY A 381 32.05 -22.76 -20.86
N THR A 382 32.34 -24.06 -20.80
CA THR A 382 33.30 -24.81 -21.63
C THR A 382 33.71 -24.10 -22.94
N GLY A 383 34.72 -23.23 -22.88
CA GLY A 383 35.14 -22.41 -24.02
C GLY A 383 36.58 -21.93 -23.95
N GLY A 384 37.45 -22.70 -23.29
CA GLY A 384 38.89 -22.46 -23.19
C GLY A 384 39.69 -23.68 -23.62
N ALA A 385 39.34 -24.29 -24.75
CA ALA A 385 40.18 -25.26 -25.44
C ALA A 385 41.41 -24.54 -26.02
N GLY A 386 42.35 -24.19 -25.14
CA GLY A 386 43.73 -23.93 -25.51
C GLY A 386 44.36 -25.26 -25.94
N GLY A 387 44.12 -25.64 -27.19
CA GLY A 387 44.70 -26.82 -27.80
C GLY A 387 46.22 -26.73 -27.75
N ILE A 388 46.83 -27.54 -26.87
CA ILE A 388 48.25 -27.87 -26.97
C ILE A 388 48.41 -28.59 -28.31
N ASN A 389 49.16 -27.97 -29.21
CA ASN A 389 49.46 -28.51 -30.53
C ASN A 389 50.12 -29.90 -30.37
N PRO A 390 49.53 -30.99 -30.90
CA PRO A 390 50.08 -32.34 -30.77
C PRO A 390 51.53 -32.47 -31.24
N ALA A 391 51.96 -31.61 -32.18
CA ALA A 391 53.34 -31.56 -32.65
C ALA A 391 54.34 -31.10 -31.57
N MET A 392 53.89 -30.27 -30.62
CA MET A 392 54.74 -29.79 -29.52
C MET A 392 54.94 -30.88 -28.45
N MET A 393 53.94 -31.73 -28.25
CA MET A 393 54.00 -32.84 -27.29
C MET A 393 54.92 -33.97 -27.79
N GLN A 394 54.98 -34.18 -29.10
CA GLN A 394 55.87 -35.17 -29.73
C GLN A 394 57.34 -34.73 -29.70
N ALA A 395 57.63 -33.43 -29.75
CA ALA A 395 58.99 -32.89 -29.64
C ALA A 395 59.56 -32.99 -28.21
N MET A 396 58.71 -32.96 -27.17
CA MET A 396 59.16 -33.11 -25.78
C MET A 396 59.51 -34.55 -25.40
N MET A 397 58.92 -35.56 -26.04
CA MET A 397 59.25 -36.97 -25.77
C MET A 397 60.50 -37.47 -26.49
N GLN A 398 61.04 -36.74 -27.47
CA GLN A 398 62.28 -37.13 -28.17
C GLN A 398 63.56 -36.65 -27.48
N ASN A 399 63.46 -35.83 -26.43
CA ASN A 399 64.58 -35.33 -25.64
C ASN A 399 64.58 -35.83 -24.17
N MET A 400 63.93 -36.97 -23.90
CA MET A 400 64.15 -37.73 -22.66
C MET A 400 64.86 -39.04 -22.95
#